data_AF-A0A7X7VGN3-F1
#
_entry.id   AF-A0A7X7VGN3-F1
#
_cell.length_a   1.000
_cell.length_b   1.000
_cell.length_c   1.000
_cell.angle_alpha   90.00
_cell.angle_beta   90.00
_cell.angle_gamma   90.00
#
_symmetry.space_group_name_H-M   'P 1'
#
loop_
_entity.id
_entity.type
_entity.pdbx_description
1 polymer ?
#
loop_
_entity_poly.entity_id
_entity_poly.type
_entity_poly.pdbx_seq_one_letter_code
_entity_poly.pdbx_strand_id
1 'polypeptide(L)'
;MNTVGLLFLIFGSAAVALMGFEFREVGSAFRLAAGRPGTAVERRRSVYFWEAAARNAWLLGALGSALNFTIALGSENGGIGGIAGRMIQALVIMLYGLVLAVVCLVPALKLAEGDAAPRTAGEGPEAAPAVRRSGSAIRGRIGGYLLFAATVAASIVVLTVGRPRGGPLPLGKILFHGPAILIVGGGAVVLALFMGRGVGARAWSLGFAMTGAIGLLMGLIQALFGFAHADVGEISSAIAFLITAVAFSLLGLAAVAAPLEDREVMAGRRDKAGPVSRALWVVFPLLAFIALVLTFIMVVTPMTKPAG
;
A
#
# COMPACT_ATOMS: atom_id res chain seq x y z
N MET A 1 13.21 18.05 -4.60
CA MET A 1 13.09 16.58 -4.50
C MET A 1 12.28 16.26 -3.25
N ASN A 2 11.28 15.37 -3.30
CA ASN A 2 10.42 15.07 -2.14
C ASN A 2 11.11 14.06 -1.20
N THR A 3 12.02 14.56 -0.37
CA THR A 3 12.84 13.73 0.54
C THR A 3 11.99 12.97 1.56
N VAL A 4 10.91 13.57 2.07
CA VAL A 4 10.03 12.92 3.06
C VAL A 4 9.32 11.71 2.44
N GLY A 5 8.80 11.87 1.22
CA GLY A 5 8.18 10.77 0.48
C GLY A 5 9.15 9.63 0.16
N LEU A 6 10.40 9.96 -0.17
CA LEU A 6 11.45 8.97 -0.40
C LEU A 6 11.79 8.20 0.90
N LEU A 7 11.95 8.90 2.01
CA LEU A 7 12.23 8.28 3.31
C LEU A 7 11.06 7.37 3.75
N PHE A 8 9.81 7.81 3.56
CA PHE A 8 8.63 6.99 3.81
C PHE A 8 8.68 5.69 3.03
N LEU A 9 9.04 5.74 1.74
CA LEU A 9 9.16 4.55 0.91
C LEU A 9 10.26 3.61 1.38
N ILE A 10 11.44 4.13 1.69
CA ILE A 10 12.59 3.31 2.11
C ILE A 10 12.28 2.61 3.44
N PHE A 11 11.90 3.38 4.47
CA PHE A 11 11.61 2.82 5.79
C PHE A 11 10.33 2.00 5.79
N GLY A 12 9.31 2.39 5.03
CA GLY A 12 8.07 1.63 4.86
C GLY A 12 8.33 0.27 4.21
N SER A 13 9.12 0.23 3.14
CA SER A 13 9.43 -1.01 2.42
C SER A 13 10.25 -1.95 3.30
N ALA A 14 11.24 -1.41 4.02
CA ALA A 14 11.99 -2.17 5.03
C ALA A 14 11.07 -2.71 6.13
N ALA A 15 10.15 -1.89 6.64
CA ALA A 15 9.23 -2.29 7.69
C ALA A 15 8.29 -3.41 7.24
N VAL A 16 7.66 -3.29 6.07
CA VAL A 16 6.76 -4.32 5.53
C VAL A 16 7.53 -5.61 5.23
N ALA A 17 8.77 -5.52 4.74
CA ALA A 17 9.64 -6.68 4.57
C ALA A 17 9.87 -7.40 5.93
N LEU A 18 10.14 -6.66 7.00
CA LEU A 18 10.32 -7.24 8.35
C LEU A 18 9.02 -7.78 8.97
N MET A 19 7.86 -7.31 8.52
CA MET A 19 6.58 -7.91 8.91
C MET A 19 6.36 -9.26 8.24
N GLY A 20 6.71 -9.40 6.96
CA GLY A 20 6.46 -10.61 6.17
C GLY A 20 7.52 -11.69 6.33
N PHE A 21 8.78 -11.29 6.49
CA PHE A 21 9.96 -12.16 6.34
C PHE A 21 10.88 -12.12 7.57
N GLU A 22 11.63 -13.19 7.77
CA GLU A 22 12.69 -13.23 8.78
C GLU A 22 13.98 -12.56 8.28
N PHE A 23 14.76 -11.95 9.18
CA PHE A 23 16.05 -11.33 8.83
C PHE A 23 16.99 -12.26 8.06
N ARG A 24 16.97 -13.57 8.36
CA ARG A 24 17.76 -14.57 7.64
C ARG A 24 17.29 -14.74 6.20
N GLU A 25 15.98 -14.72 5.96
CA GLU A 25 15.38 -14.82 4.63
C GLU A 25 15.72 -13.58 3.81
N VAL A 26 15.57 -12.39 4.40
CA VAL A 26 15.99 -11.12 3.79
C VAL A 26 17.47 -11.18 3.41
N GLY A 27 18.35 -11.53 4.37
CA GLY A 27 19.78 -11.65 4.13
C GLY A 27 20.13 -12.66 3.04
N SER A 28 19.43 -13.80 2.99
CA SER A 28 19.62 -14.80 1.95
C SER A 28 19.24 -14.29 0.56
N ALA A 29 18.16 -13.51 0.45
CA ALA A 29 17.70 -12.95 -0.81
C ALA A 29 18.68 -11.91 -1.38
N PHE A 30 19.25 -11.05 -0.52
CA PHE A 30 20.32 -10.13 -0.93
C PHE A 30 21.60 -10.87 -1.31
N ARG A 31 21.98 -11.89 -0.54
CA ARG A 31 23.15 -12.73 -0.80
C ARG A 31 23.07 -13.40 -2.19
N LEU A 32 21.90 -13.94 -2.52
CA LEU A 32 21.64 -14.59 -3.80
C LEU A 32 21.56 -13.59 -4.96
N ALA A 33 20.93 -12.43 -4.75
CA ALA A 33 20.90 -11.36 -5.76
C ALA A 33 22.31 -10.85 -6.11
N ALA A 34 23.23 -10.84 -5.13
CA ALA A 34 24.64 -10.53 -5.32
C ALA A 34 25.45 -11.61 -6.06
N GLY A 35 24.80 -12.71 -6.49
CA GLY A 35 25.41 -13.77 -7.30
C GLY A 35 26.07 -14.89 -6.51
N ARG A 36 25.88 -14.96 -5.18
CA ARG A 36 26.39 -16.09 -4.40
C ARG A 36 25.55 -17.35 -4.65
N PRO A 37 26.15 -18.55 -4.58
CA PRO A 37 25.41 -19.81 -4.74
C PRO A 37 24.43 -20.03 -3.58
N GLY A 38 23.38 -20.80 -3.86
CA GLY A 38 22.37 -21.22 -2.89
C GLY A 38 21.55 -22.36 -3.45
N THR A 39 20.80 -23.04 -2.58
CA THR A 39 19.97 -24.19 -2.97
C THR A 39 18.77 -23.74 -3.81
N ALA A 40 18.15 -24.68 -4.55
CA ALA A 40 16.95 -24.41 -5.34
C ALA A 40 15.80 -23.84 -4.46
N VAL A 41 15.65 -24.37 -3.25
CA VAL A 41 14.66 -23.90 -2.27
C VAL A 41 14.96 -22.47 -1.80
N GLU A 42 16.21 -22.16 -1.46
CA GLU A 42 16.62 -20.79 -1.07
C GLU A 42 16.42 -19.81 -2.23
N ARG A 43 16.71 -20.22 -3.46
CA ARG A 43 16.51 -19.42 -4.66
C ARG A 43 15.03 -19.10 -4.87
N ARG A 44 14.14 -20.09 -4.78
CA ARG A 44 12.68 -19.88 -4.92
C ARG A 44 12.11 -18.95 -3.86
N ARG A 45 12.52 -19.11 -2.60
CA ARG A 45 12.12 -18.19 -1.53
C ARG A 45 12.65 -16.77 -1.77
N SER A 46 13.86 -16.64 -2.30
CA SER A 46 14.45 -15.34 -2.64
C SER A 46 13.75 -14.67 -3.82
N VAL A 47 13.38 -15.42 -4.87
CA VAL A 47 12.55 -14.90 -5.97
C VAL A 47 11.25 -14.32 -5.41
N TYR A 48 10.55 -15.09 -4.58
CA TYR A 48 9.30 -14.65 -3.98
C TYR A 48 9.48 -13.42 -3.08
N PHE A 49 10.55 -13.37 -2.28
CA PHE A 49 10.87 -12.18 -1.48
C PHE A 49 10.98 -10.92 -2.34
N TRP A 50 11.69 -11.00 -3.46
CA TRP A 50 11.87 -9.87 -4.37
C TRP A 50 10.58 -9.47 -5.09
N GLU A 51 9.74 -10.45 -5.48
CA GLU A 51 8.38 -10.19 -6.00
C GLU A 51 7.50 -9.48 -4.94
N ALA A 52 7.54 -9.94 -3.69
CA ALA A 52 6.80 -9.33 -2.59
C ALA A 52 7.32 -7.92 -2.26
N ALA A 53 8.64 -7.71 -2.28
CA ALA A 53 9.25 -6.40 -2.10
C ALA A 53 8.79 -5.41 -3.20
N ALA A 54 8.76 -5.86 -4.46
CA ALA A 54 8.26 -5.06 -5.57
C ALA A 54 6.77 -4.68 -5.39
N ARG A 55 5.94 -5.65 -5.03
CA ARG A 55 4.52 -5.45 -4.72
C ARG A 55 4.33 -4.44 -3.58
N ASN A 56 5.09 -4.58 -2.50
CA ASN A 56 5.00 -3.71 -1.33
C ASN A 56 5.48 -2.29 -1.65
N ALA A 57 6.54 -2.13 -2.44
CA ALA A 57 7.01 -0.82 -2.89
C ALA A 57 5.95 -0.08 -3.74
N TRP A 58 5.28 -0.79 -4.65
CA TRP A 58 4.17 -0.26 -5.45
C TRP A 58 3.01 0.24 -4.57
N LEU A 59 2.59 -0.60 -3.62
CA LEU A 59 1.51 -0.28 -2.68
C LEU A 59 1.86 0.90 -1.76
N LEU A 60 3.09 0.94 -1.25
CA LEU A 60 3.57 2.03 -0.41
C LEU A 60 3.74 3.34 -1.20
N GLY A 61 4.05 3.27 -2.50
CA GLY A 61 4.01 4.43 -3.38
C GLY A 61 2.64 5.10 -3.38
N ALA A 62 1.58 4.30 -3.52
CA ALA A 62 0.21 4.79 -3.50
C ALA A 62 -0.18 5.31 -2.11
N LEU A 63 0.18 4.60 -1.04
CA LEU A 63 -0.13 5.01 0.33
C LEU A 63 0.55 6.33 0.69
N GLY A 64 1.85 6.43 0.38
CA GLY A 64 2.64 7.63 0.62
C GLY A 64 2.10 8.83 -0.16
N SER A 65 1.69 8.61 -1.41
CA SER A 65 0.99 9.61 -2.23
C SER A 65 -0.32 10.05 -1.57
N ALA A 66 -1.21 9.13 -1.20
CA ALA A 66 -2.49 9.45 -0.55
C ALA A 66 -2.32 10.23 0.76
N LEU A 67 -1.34 9.85 1.60
CA LEU A 67 -1.03 10.55 2.85
C LEU A 67 -0.51 11.97 2.60
N ASN A 68 0.44 12.14 1.67
CA ASN A 68 0.98 13.47 1.36
C ASN A 68 -0.06 14.36 0.69
N PHE A 69 -0.93 13.79 -0.13
CA PHE A 69 -2.03 14.47 -0.79
C PHE A 69 -3.06 14.97 0.23
N THR A 70 -3.42 14.14 1.21
CA THR A 70 -4.26 14.53 2.37
C THR A 70 -3.69 15.75 3.09
N ILE A 71 -2.38 15.75 3.32
CA ILE A 71 -1.72 16.82 4.07
C ILE A 71 -1.59 18.09 3.22
N ALA A 72 -1.40 17.96 1.91
CA ALA A 72 -1.44 19.09 0.99
C ALA A 72 -2.79 19.82 1.07
N LEU A 73 -3.91 19.08 1.05
CA LEU A 73 -5.27 19.63 1.18
C LEU A 73 -5.57 20.22 2.56
N GLY A 74 -4.93 19.73 3.62
CA GLY A 74 -5.16 20.23 4.98
C GLY A 74 -4.31 21.42 5.41
N SER A 75 -3.47 21.95 4.53
CA SER A 75 -2.51 23.01 4.88
C SER A 75 -2.76 24.30 4.09
N GLU A 76 -2.91 25.40 4.81
CA GLU A 76 -3.06 26.75 4.27
C GLU A 76 -1.65 27.28 4.04
N ASN A 77 -1.19 27.42 2.79
CA ASN A 77 0.02 28.20 2.47
C ASN A 77 0.12 28.40 0.94
N GLY A 78 0.02 29.65 0.50
CA GLY A 78 0.42 30.07 -0.87
C GLY A 78 -0.63 29.98 -1.98
N GLY A 79 -1.93 29.99 -1.66
CA GLY A 79 -3.02 29.96 -2.67
C GLY A 79 -3.11 28.64 -3.45
N ILE A 80 -3.94 28.61 -4.50
CA ILE A 80 -4.21 27.39 -5.32
C ILE A 80 -2.90 26.83 -5.91
N GLY A 81 -1.98 27.69 -6.35
CA GLY A 81 -0.68 27.27 -6.89
C GLY A 81 0.19 26.52 -5.86
N GLY A 82 0.22 26.99 -4.61
CA GLY A 82 0.97 26.33 -3.53
C GLY A 82 0.36 25.00 -3.09
N ILE A 83 -0.97 24.86 -3.17
CA ILE A 83 -1.68 23.60 -2.92
C ILE A 83 -1.42 22.61 -4.07
N ALA A 84 -1.60 23.06 -5.32
CA ALA A 84 -1.37 22.25 -6.51
C ALA A 84 0.07 21.71 -6.59
N GLY A 85 1.07 22.55 -6.34
CA GLY A 85 2.48 22.13 -6.30
C GLY A 85 2.73 21.02 -5.29
N ARG A 86 2.08 21.06 -4.12
CA ARG A 86 2.22 20.02 -3.08
C ARG A 86 1.47 18.74 -3.43
N MET A 87 0.31 18.83 -4.07
CA MET A 87 -0.39 17.67 -4.61
C MET A 87 0.43 16.97 -5.69
N ILE A 88 1.09 17.73 -6.58
CA ILE A 88 2.04 17.19 -7.56
C ILE A 88 3.21 16.48 -6.86
N GLN A 89 3.79 17.07 -5.81
CA GLN A 89 4.84 16.41 -5.03
C GLN A 89 4.36 15.12 -4.35
N ALA A 90 3.08 15.00 -4.02
CA ALA A 90 2.50 13.74 -3.51
C ALA A 90 2.47 12.67 -4.62
N LEU A 91 2.10 13.03 -5.86
CA LEU A 91 2.12 12.12 -7.01
C LEU A 91 3.53 11.60 -7.34
N VAL A 92 4.57 12.42 -7.11
CA VAL A 92 5.98 11.99 -7.28
C VAL A 92 6.34 10.80 -6.38
N ILE A 93 5.68 10.63 -5.23
CA ILE A 93 5.90 9.49 -4.34
C ILE A 93 5.45 8.19 -5.00
N MET A 94 4.37 8.24 -5.80
CA MET A 94 3.94 7.08 -6.59
C MET A 94 5.04 6.68 -7.60
N LEU A 95 5.65 7.65 -8.26
CA LEU A 95 6.76 7.41 -9.19
C LEU A 95 7.96 6.77 -8.48
N TYR A 96 8.33 7.26 -7.29
CA TYR A 96 9.38 6.63 -6.49
C TYR A 96 9.03 5.19 -6.10
N GLY A 97 7.77 4.92 -5.75
CA GLY A 97 7.28 3.57 -5.47
C GLY A 97 7.35 2.66 -6.68
N LEU A 98 7.00 3.16 -7.87
CA LEU A 98 7.11 2.43 -9.14
C LEU A 98 8.58 2.11 -9.46
N VAL A 99 9.47 3.10 -9.37
CA VAL A 99 10.91 2.90 -9.62
C VAL A 99 11.47 1.86 -8.65
N LEU A 100 11.14 1.96 -7.36
CA LEU A 100 11.57 0.99 -6.36
C LEU A 100 11.00 -0.41 -6.64
N ALA A 101 9.73 -0.50 -7.08
CA ALA A 101 9.12 -1.76 -7.46
C ALA A 101 9.87 -2.43 -8.62
N VAL A 102 10.23 -1.66 -9.66
CA VAL A 102 11.03 -2.15 -10.79
C VAL A 102 12.41 -2.60 -10.32
N VAL A 103 13.08 -1.81 -9.48
CA VAL A 103 14.39 -2.15 -8.90
C VAL A 103 14.33 -3.46 -8.11
N CYS A 104 13.25 -3.68 -7.35
CA CYS A 104 13.04 -4.94 -6.62
C CYS A 104 12.69 -6.12 -7.54
N LEU A 105 12.06 -5.87 -8.68
CA LEU A 105 11.66 -6.93 -9.63
C LEU A 105 12.87 -7.48 -10.41
N VAL A 106 13.87 -6.65 -10.70
CA VAL A 106 15.07 -7.07 -11.46
C VAL A 106 15.78 -8.29 -10.82
N PRO A 107 16.09 -8.29 -9.51
CA PRO A 107 16.62 -9.48 -8.84
C PRO A 107 15.69 -10.71 -8.93
N ALA A 108 14.37 -10.53 -8.87
CA ALA A 108 13.42 -11.63 -8.99
C ALA A 108 13.53 -12.32 -10.36
N LEU A 109 13.56 -11.53 -11.44
CA LEU A 109 13.69 -12.01 -12.81
C LEU A 109 15.03 -12.73 -13.01
N LYS A 110 16.13 -12.12 -12.58
CA LYS A 110 17.48 -12.71 -12.66
C LYS A 110 17.58 -14.06 -11.94
N LEU A 111 16.97 -14.17 -10.76
CA LEU A 111 16.98 -15.41 -9.98
C LEU A 111 16.02 -16.47 -10.57
N ALA A 112 14.94 -16.07 -11.23
CA ALA A 112 13.99 -16.97 -11.87
C ALA A 112 14.54 -17.62 -13.15
N GLU A 113 15.31 -16.86 -13.96
CA GLU A 113 15.96 -17.38 -15.17
C GLU A 113 16.95 -18.50 -14.86
N GLY A 114 17.65 -18.41 -13.73
CA GLY A 114 18.56 -19.45 -13.27
C GLY A 114 17.87 -20.72 -12.74
N ASP A 115 16.54 -20.73 -12.57
CA ASP A 115 15.76 -21.89 -12.09
C ASP A 115 15.19 -22.74 -13.26
N ALA A 116 15.52 -22.39 -14.52
CA ALA A 116 15.04 -23.06 -15.73
C ALA A 116 15.74 -24.40 -16.06
N ALA A 117 16.35 -25.07 -15.08
CA ALA A 117 16.83 -26.44 -15.26
C ALA A 117 15.62 -27.42 -15.30
N PRO A 118 15.63 -28.46 -16.14
CA PRO A 118 14.44 -29.31 -16.34
C PRO A 118 14.05 -30.01 -15.05
N ARG A 119 12.74 -29.96 -14.72
CA ARG A 119 12.15 -30.79 -13.67
C ARG A 119 12.43 -32.26 -13.96
N THR A 120 13.29 -32.91 -13.18
CA THR A 120 13.32 -34.38 -13.14
C THR A 120 12.05 -34.84 -12.45
N ALA A 121 11.31 -35.74 -13.09
CA ALA A 121 9.99 -36.23 -12.69
C ALA A 121 10.00 -37.14 -11.43
N GLY A 122 10.78 -36.78 -10.41
CA GLY A 122 10.99 -37.61 -9.21
C GLY A 122 10.93 -36.88 -7.87
N GLU A 123 10.87 -35.54 -7.83
CA GLU A 123 10.66 -34.82 -6.57
C GLU A 123 9.17 -34.84 -6.22
N GLY A 124 8.75 -35.87 -5.48
CA GLY A 124 7.47 -35.89 -4.78
C GLY A 124 7.36 -34.70 -3.80
N PRO A 125 6.19 -34.46 -3.19
CA PRO A 125 6.03 -33.42 -2.19
C PRO A 125 6.84 -33.78 -0.95
N GLU A 126 8.12 -33.38 -0.92
CA GLU A 126 8.98 -33.52 0.25
C GLU A 126 8.32 -32.77 1.40
N ALA A 127 8.02 -33.51 2.47
CA ALA A 127 7.39 -33.00 3.66
C ALA A 127 8.19 -31.80 4.17
N ALA A 128 7.56 -30.62 4.15
CA ALA A 128 8.15 -29.39 4.64
C ALA A 128 8.71 -29.64 6.05
N PRO A 129 10.00 -29.39 6.31
CA PRO A 129 10.55 -29.56 7.65
C PRO A 129 9.74 -28.68 8.60
N ALA A 130 9.26 -29.28 9.69
CA ALA A 130 8.49 -28.59 10.71
C ALA A 130 9.25 -27.33 11.16
N VAL A 131 8.83 -26.17 10.66
CA VAL A 131 9.45 -24.89 10.97
C VAL A 131 9.20 -24.64 12.46
N ARG A 132 10.21 -24.93 13.28
CA ARG A 132 10.27 -24.48 14.68
C ARG A 132 9.98 -22.98 14.65
N ARG A 133 8.86 -22.57 15.25
CA ARG A 133 8.55 -21.16 15.53
C ARG A 133 9.66 -20.61 16.43
N SER A 134 10.71 -20.06 15.83
CA SER A 134 11.80 -19.44 16.57
C SER A 134 11.27 -18.14 17.20
N GLY A 135 11.49 -17.94 18.50
CA GLY A 135 11.15 -16.69 19.18
C GLY A 135 11.82 -15.44 18.58
N SER A 136 12.87 -15.61 17.76
CA SER A 136 13.47 -14.53 16.96
C SER A 136 12.54 -14.01 15.87
N ALA A 137 11.69 -14.87 15.29
CA ALA A 137 10.76 -14.50 14.22
C ALA A 137 9.63 -13.60 14.73
N ILE A 138 9.17 -13.82 15.97
CA ILE A 138 8.12 -13.00 16.60
C ILE A 138 8.66 -11.59 16.91
N ARG A 139 9.87 -11.50 17.47
CA ARG A 139 10.53 -10.21 17.76
C ARG A 139 10.79 -9.38 16.50
N GLY A 140 11.26 -10.00 15.42
CA GLY A 140 11.46 -9.33 14.13
C GLY A 140 10.17 -8.72 13.57
N ARG A 141 9.06 -9.47 13.67
CA ARG A 141 7.74 -9.00 13.21
C ARG A 141 7.20 -7.83 14.01
N ILE A 142 7.30 -7.89 15.34
CA ILE A 142 6.90 -6.77 16.22
C ILE A 142 7.74 -5.53 15.87
N GLY A 143 9.05 -5.69 15.67
CA GLY A 143 9.93 -4.62 15.21
C GLY A 143 9.48 -4.02 13.87
N GLY A 144 9.08 -4.85 12.91
CA GLY A 144 8.52 -4.40 11.63
C GLY A 144 7.23 -3.58 11.78
N TYR A 145 6.29 -4.03 12.63
CA TYR A 145 5.06 -3.27 12.93
C TYR A 145 5.35 -1.93 13.61
N LEU A 146 6.23 -1.92 14.61
CA LEU A 146 6.64 -0.69 15.29
C LEU A 146 7.32 0.30 14.33
N LEU A 147 8.23 -0.20 13.48
CA LEU A 147 8.91 0.62 12.48
C LEU A 147 7.91 1.20 11.47
N PHE A 148 6.94 0.42 11.02
CA PHE A 148 5.92 0.90 10.08
C PHE A 148 5.01 1.96 10.71
N ALA A 149 4.53 1.71 11.93
CA ALA A 149 3.75 2.68 12.68
C ALA A 149 4.54 3.98 12.91
N ALA A 150 5.82 3.86 13.30
CA ALA A 150 6.72 4.99 13.45
C ALA A 150 6.94 5.73 12.12
N THR A 151 7.08 5.02 10.99
CA THR A 151 7.28 5.63 9.67
C THR A 151 6.04 6.41 9.22
N VAL A 152 4.84 5.84 9.40
CA VAL A 152 3.57 6.51 9.11
C VAL A 152 3.40 7.73 10.03
N ALA A 153 3.58 7.56 11.33
CA ALA A 153 3.44 8.64 12.32
C ALA A 153 4.45 9.77 12.08
N ALA A 154 5.74 9.45 11.88
CA ALA A 154 6.78 10.42 11.58
C ALA A 154 6.48 11.17 10.29
N SER A 155 5.97 10.49 9.25
CA SER A 155 5.57 11.15 8.00
C SER A 155 4.46 12.16 8.26
N ILE A 156 3.42 11.79 9.00
CA ILE A 156 2.33 12.71 9.37
C ILE A 156 2.87 13.88 10.20
N VAL A 157 3.70 13.63 11.21
CA VAL A 157 4.28 14.66 12.09
C VAL A 157 5.17 15.62 11.31
N VAL A 158 6.15 15.12 10.56
CA VAL A 158 7.09 15.96 9.76
C VAL A 158 6.33 16.81 8.73
N LEU A 159 5.25 16.28 8.15
CA LEU A 159 4.44 16.99 7.18
C LEU A 159 3.43 17.96 7.83
N THR A 160 3.23 17.93 9.14
CA THR A 160 2.26 18.81 9.85
C THR A 160 2.89 19.81 10.82
N VAL A 161 4.08 19.51 11.35
CA VAL A 161 4.81 20.40 12.28
C VAL A 161 5.13 21.73 11.62
N GLY A 162 4.82 22.83 12.33
CA GLY A 162 5.10 24.19 11.88
C GLY A 162 4.21 24.72 10.76
N ARG A 163 3.14 24.01 10.38
CA ARG A 163 2.23 24.45 9.30
C ARG A 163 0.93 25.07 9.86
N PRO A 164 0.47 26.20 9.28
CA PRO A 164 -0.82 26.77 9.65
C PRO A 164 -1.95 25.76 9.36
N ARG A 165 -2.81 25.56 10.36
CA ARG A 165 -3.98 24.68 10.26
C ARG A 165 -5.15 25.50 9.74
N GLY A 166 -5.34 25.48 8.42
CA GLY A 166 -6.45 26.19 7.77
C GLY A 166 -6.64 25.85 6.29
N GLY A 167 -6.08 24.73 5.81
CA GLY A 167 -6.29 24.32 4.41
C GLY A 167 -7.77 24.08 4.08
N PRO A 168 -8.13 23.96 2.79
CA PRO A 168 -9.52 23.83 2.33
C PRO A 168 -10.31 22.69 3.01
N LEU A 169 -9.61 21.71 3.58
CA LEU A 169 -10.20 20.62 4.35
C LEU A 169 -9.50 20.43 5.70
N PRO A 170 -10.23 20.33 6.83
CA PRO A 170 -9.60 20.05 8.12
C PRO A 170 -8.91 18.69 8.10
N LEU A 171 -7.60 18.67 8.37
CA LEU A 171 -6.76 17.47 8.30
C LEU A 171 -7.29 16.30 9.14
N GLY A 172 -7.87 16.60 10.32
CA GLY A 172 -8.53 15.60 11.17
C GLY A 172 -9.83 15.03 10.59
N LYS A 173 -10.60 15.83 9.85
CA LYS A 173 -11.83 15.35 9.17
C LYS A 173 -11.52 14.43 7.99
N ILE A 174 -10.36 14.63 7.34
CA ILE A 174 -9.89 13.70 6.31
C ILE A 174 -9.33 12.45 7.00
N LEU A 175 -8.27 12.54 7.81
CA LEU A 175 -7.62 11.36 8.40
C LEU A 175 -8.53 10.47 9.25
N PHE A 176 -9.58 11.02 9.86
CA PHE A 176 -10.52 10.28 10.70
C PHE A 176 -11.97 10.37 10.18
N HIS A 177 -12.15 10.25 8.87
CA HIS A 177 -13.49 10.23 8.28
C HIS A 177 -14.23 8.92 8.66
N GLY A 178 -15.05 8.98 9.70
CA GLY A 178 -15.75 7.84 10.30
C GLY A 178 -16.46 6.92 9.29
N PRO A 179 -17.28 7.45 8.36
CA PRO A 179 -17.95 6.62 7.35
C PRO A 179 -17.00 5.83 6.45
N ALA A 180 -15.87 6.43 6.04
CA ALA A 180 -14.89 5.76 5.20
C ALA A 180 -14.18 4.63 5.96
N ILE A 181 -13.85 4.88 7.23
CA ILE A 181 -13.26 3.87 8.13
C ILE A 181 -14.22 2.70 8.32
N LEU A 182 -15.50 2.97 8.54
CA LEU A 182 -16.52 1.93 8.71
C LEU A 182 -16.69 1.09 7.45
N ILE A 183 -16.76 1.72 6.27
CA ILE A 183 -16.93 1.01 4.99
C ILE A 183 -15.71 0.14 4.69
N VAL A 184 -14.50 0.68 4.83
CA VAL A 184 -13.28 -0.05 4.47
C VAL A 184 -12.89 -1.04 5.57
N GLY A 185 -12.74 -0.57 6.81
CA GLY A 185 -12.35 -1.41 7.94
C GLY A 185 -13.45 -2.39 8.32
N GLY A 186 -14.66 -1.91 8.53
CA GLY A 186 -15.81 -2.76 8.85
C GLY A 186 -16.16 -3.72 7.72
N GLY A 187 -16.19 -3.23 6.47
CA GLY A 187 -16.43 -4.09 5.30
C GLY A 187 -15.36 -5.16 5.13
N ALA A 188 -14.08 -4.84 5.33
CA ALA A 188 -13.00 -5.82 5.24
C ALA A 188 -13.12 -6.90 6.32
N VAL A 189 -13.48 -6.52 7.55
CA VAL A 189 -13.74 -7.47 8.65
C VAL A 189 -14.94 -8.35 8.32
N VAL A 190 -16.04 -7.78 7.85
CA VAL A 190 -17.25 -8.52 7.46
C VAL A 190 -16.93 -9.53 6.38
N LEU A 191 -16.24 -9.12 5.30
CA LEU A 191 -15.82 -10.03 4.24
C LEU A 191 -14.87 -11.13 4.76
N ALA A 192 -13.93 -10.78 5.64
CA ALA A 192 -13.03 -11.75 6.25
C ALA A 192 -13.79 -12.81 7.09
N LEU A 193 -14.83 -12.39 7.82
CA LEU A 193 -15.69 -13.29 8.58
C LEU A 193 -16.53 -14.19 7.67
N PHE A 194 -17.14 -13.63 6.61
CA PHE A 194 -17.96 -14.37 5.66
C PHE A 194 -17.17 -15.42 4.87
N MET A 195 -15.94 -15.11 4.46
CA MET A 195 -15.09 -16.05 3.72
C MET A 195 -14.58 -17.21 4.59
N GLY A 196 -14.66 -17.08 5.92
CA GLY A 196 -14.32 -18.12 6.87
C GLY A 196 -12.81 -18.38 7.04
N ARG A 197 -12.48 -19.17 8.07
CA ARG A 197 -11.09 -19.42 8.49
C ARG A 197 -10.24 -20.18 7.45
N GLY A 198 -10.85 -20.85 6.48
CA GLY A 198 -10.16 -21.62 5.45
C GLY A 198 -9.50 -20.79 4.34
N VAL A 199 -9.90 -19.51 4.18
CA VAL A 199 -9.38 -18.64 3.10
C VAL A 199 -8.08 -17.93 3.50
N GLY A 200 -7.80 -17.82 4.80
CA GLY A 200 -6.56 -17.26 5.33
C GLY A 200 -6.34 -15.79 4.94
N ALA A 201 -5.09 -15.41 4.71
CA ALA A 201 -4.67 -14.03 4.41
C ALA A 201 -5.38 -13.40 3.20
N ARG A 202 -5.78 -14.22 2.22
CA ARG A 202 -6.49 -13.79 1.00
C ARG A 202 -7.80 -13.07 1.31
N ALA A 203 -8.46 -13.42 2.42
CA ALA A 203 -9.71 -12.79 2.82
C ALA A 203 -9.50 -11.30 3.16
N TRP A 204 -8.34 -10.95 3.73
CA TRP A 204 -7.98 -9.56 4.02
C TRP A 204 -7.59 -8.78 2.76
N SER A 205 -6.85 -9.40 1.84
CA SER A 205 -6.50 -8.78 0.54
C SER A 205 -7.76 -8.41 -0.24
N LEU A 206 -8.71 -9.36 -0.33
CA LEU A 206 -10.01 -9.12 -0.94
C LEU A 206 -10.84 -8.11 -0.16
N GLY A 207 -10.90 -8.26 1.16
CA GLY A 207 -11.66 -7.40 2.04
C GLY A 207 -11.29 -5.93 1.86
N PHE A 208 -10.01 -5.59 2.04
CA PHE A 208 -9.54 -4.21 1.91
C PHE A 208 -9.63 -3.70 0.47
N ALA A 209 -9.25 -4.49 -0.53
CA ALA A 209 -9.25 -4.00 -1.91
C ALA A 209 -10.67 -3.78 -2.45
N MET A 210 -11.62 -4.69 -2.19
CA MET A 210 -12.99 -4.58 -2.67
C MET A 210 -13.76 -3.47 -1.97
N THR A 211 -13.65 -3.38 -0.65
CA THR A 211 -14.35 -2.33 0.13
C THR A 211 -13.71 -0.96 -0.12
N GLY A 212 -12.39 -0.92 -0.30
CA GLY A 212 -11.67 0.25 -0.77
C GLY A 212 -12.15 0.69 -2.15
N ALA A 213 -12.36 -0.24 -3.10
CA ALA A 213 -12.85 0.09 -4.43
C ALA A 213 -14.28 0.61 -4.40
N ILE A 214 -15.16 0.02 -3.58
CA ILE A 214 -16.52 0.51 -3.34
C ILE A 214 -16.47 1.93 -2.75
N GLY A 215 -15.65 2.16 -1.72
CA GLY A 215 -15.47 3.48 -1.13
C GLY A 215 -14.93 4.52 -2.12
N LEU A 216 -13.95 4.14 -2.95
CA LEU A 216 -13.41 5.00 -4.01
C LEU A 216 -14.51 5.40 -5.00
N LEU A 217 -15.31 4.45 -5.49
CA LEU A 217 -16.42 4.70 -6.41
C LEU A 217 -17.51 5.57 -5.78
N MET A 218 -17.92 5.27 -4.54
CA MET A 218 -18.90 6.06 -3.81
C MET A 218 -18.43 7.50 -3.62
N GLY A 219 -17.17 7.70 -3.20
CA GLY A 219 -16.60 9.04 -3.03
C GLY A 219 -16.52 9.81 -4.35
N LEU A 220 -16.18 9.14 -5.45
CA LEU A 220 -16.16 9.76 -6.77
C LEU A 220 -17.56 10.18 -7.22
N ILE A 221 -18.56 9.32 -7.07
CA ILE A 221 -19.95 9.62 -7.40
C ILE A 221 -20.47 10.80 -6.56
N GLN A 222 -20.19 10.81 -5.25
CA GLN A 222 -20.56 11.91 -4.37
C GLN A 222 -19.89 13.23 -4.77
N ALA A 223 -18.61 13.19 -5.18
CA ALA A 223 -17.91 14.38 -5.65
C ALA A 223 -18.57 14.92 -6.93
N LEU A 224 -18.89 14.04 -7.89
CA LEU A 224 -19.57 14.42 -9.13
C LEU A 224 -20.96 15.05 -8.87
N PHE A 225 -21.73 14.53 -7.91
CA PHE A 225 -22.98 15.18 -7.49
C PHE A 225 -22.75 16.56 -6.89
N GLY A 226 -21.74 16.72 -6.03
CA GLY A 226 -21.38 18.03 -5.49
C GLY A 226 -20.99 19.04 -6.57
N PHE A 227 -20.30 18.59 -7.63
CA PHE A 227 -20.05 19.41 -8.83
C PHE A 227 -21.35 19.80 -9.54
N ALA A 228 -22.27 18.85 -9.73
CA ALA A 228 -23.56 19.11 -10.37
C ALA A 228 -24.43 20.11 -9.57
N HIS A 229 -24.37 20.06 -8.23
CA HIS A 229 -25.07 21.00 -7.35
C HIS A 229 -24.32 22.33 -7.13
N ALA A 230 -23.09 22.46 -7.63
CA ALA A 230 -22.20 23.57 -7.34
C ALA A 230 -22.00 23.82 -5.82
N ASP A 231 -22.00 22.74 -5.02
CA ASP A 231 -21.85 22.79 -3.57
C ASP A 231 -20.44 22.37 -3.14
N VAL A 232 -19.67 23.34 -2.66
CA VAL A 232 -18.29 23.15 -2.21
C VAL A 232 -18.21 22.24 -0.98
N GLY A 233 -19.21 22.26 -0.10
CA GLY A 233 -19.30 21.42 1.09
C GLY A 233 -19.48 19.94 0.73
N GLU A 234 -20.36 19.64 -0.23
CA GLU A 234 -20.56 18.28 -0.75
C GLU A 234 -19.27 17.74 -1.39
N ILE A 235 -18.62 18.53 -2.25
CA ILE A 235 -17.35 18.16 -2.91
C ILE A 235 -16.26 17.90 -1.87
N SER A 236 -16.14 18.81 -0.90
CA SER A 236 -15.16 18.73 0.17
C SER A 236 -15.34 17.45 1.00
N SER A 237 -16.57 17.12 1.39
CA SER A 237 -16.88 15.91 2.14
C SER A 237 -16.60 14.64 1.31
N ALA A 238 -16.97 14.65 0.03
CA ALA A 238 -16.76 13.52 -0.88
C ALA A 238 -15.27 13.25 -1.14
N ILE A 239 -14.47 14.31 -1.35
CA ILE A 239 -13.01 14.21 -1.50
C ILE A 239 -12.38 13.66 -0.21
N ALA A 240 -12.80 14.16 0.96
CA ALA A 240 -12.33 13.65 2.24
C ALA A 240 -12.65 12.16 2.39
N PHE A 241 -13.89 11.74 2.08
CA PHE A 241 -14.29 10.34 2.09
C PHE A 241 -13.44 9.48 1.15
N LEU A 242 -13.27 9.90 -0.11
CA LEU A 242 -12.51 9.20 -1.15
C LEU A 242 -11.06 8.96 -0.72
N ILE A 243 -10.36 10.03 -0.31
CA ILE A 243 -8.94 9.93 0.05
C ILE A 243 -8.77 9.04 1.30
N THR A 244 -9.69 9.15 2.26
CA THR A 244 -9.66 8.32 3.47
C THR A 244 -9.87 6.85 3.15
N ALA A 245 -10.87 6.54 2.32
CA ALA A 245 -11.15 5.16 1.92
C ALA A 245 -9.93 4.53 1.22
N VAL A 246 -9.30 5.27 0.33
CA VAL A 246 -8.06 4.86 -0.35
C VAL A 246 -6.92 4.65 0.65
N ALA A 247 -6.66 5.61 1.53
CA ALA A 247 -5.58 5.54 2.50
C ALA A 247 -5.76 4.34 3.45
N PHE A 248 -6.95 4.11 4.00
CA PHE A 248 -7.22 2.98 4.89
C PHE A 248 -7.18 1.63 4.17
N SER A 249 -7.62 1.57 2.92
CA SER A 249 -7.54 0.34 2.13
C SER A 249 -6.07 -0.02 1.86
N LEU A 250 -5.27 0.94 1.40
CA LEU A 250 -3.83 0.74 1.19
C LEU A 250 -3.08 0.43 2.49
N LEU A 251 -3.46 1.06 3.60
CA LEU A 251 -2.90 0.79 4.92
C LEU A 251 -3.22 -0.64 5.38
N GLY A 252 -4.46 -1.09 5.24
CA GLY A 252 -4.89 -2.45 5.57
C GLY A 252 -4.19 -3.49 4.69
N LEU A 253 -4.05 -3.19 3.40
CA LEU A 253 -3.28 -4.01 2.48
C LEU A 253 -1.80 -4.11 2.89
N ALA A 254 -1.17 -2.99 3.25
CA ALA A 254 0.25 -2.93 3.63
C ALA A 254 0.56 -3.61 4.97
N ALA A 255 -0.27 -3.35 5.97
CA ALA A 255 0.00 -3.75 7.36
C ALA A 255 -0.56 -5.13 7.70
N VAL A 256 -1.67 -5.53 7.06
CA VAL A 256 -2.38 -6.76 7.41
C VAL A 256 -2.25 -7.78 6.29
N ALA A 257 -2.79 -7.48 5.11
CA ALA A 257 -2.96 -8.48 4.07
C ALA A 257 -1.61 -8.97 3.48
N ALA A 258 -0.71 -8.05 3.09
CA ALA A 258 0.56 -8.40 2.48
C ALA A 258 1.46 -9.24 3.42
N PRO A 259 1.71 -8.82 4.68
CA PRO A 259 2.51 -9.62 5.59
C PRO A 259 1.91 -10.99 5.90
N LEU A 260 0.57 -11.09 5.97
CA LEU A 260 -0.08 -12.38 6.23
C LEU A 260 0.03 -13.32 5.02
N GLU A 261 -0.14 -12.83 3.80
CA GLU A 261 0.04 -13.64 2.58
C GLU A 261 1.50 -14.11 2.45
N ASP A 262 2.46 -13.21 2.68
CA ASP A 262 3.89 -13.53 2.59
C ASP A 262 4.27 -14.64 3.58
N ARG A 263 3.76 -14.57 4.81
CA ARG A 263 3.97 -15.60 5.84
C ARG A 263 3.34 -16.94 5.48
N GLU A 264 2.20 -16.96 4.78
CA GLU A 264 1.57 -18.21 4.34
C GLU A 264 2.38 -18.90 3.24
N VAL A 265 2.90 -18.12 2.29
CA VAL A 265 3.73 -18.65 1.21
C VAL A 265 5.09 -19.11 1.75
N MET A 266 5.76 -18.33 2.58
CA MET A 266 7.04 -18.72 3.19
C MET A 266 6.92 -19.94 4.12
N ALA A 267 5.77 -20.14 4.75
CA ALA A 267 5.48 -21.33 5.55
C ALA A 267 5.13 -22.57 4.71
N GLY A 268 5.12 -22.48 3.38
CA GLY A 268 4.74 -23.59 2.49
C GLY A 268 3.26 -23.97 2.58
N ARG A 269 2.41 -23.14 3.19
CA ARG A 269 0.96 -23.37 3.23
C ARG A 269 0.28 -23.03 1.89
N ARG A 270 0.99 -22.33 1.01
CA ARG A 270 0.61 -21.99 -0.36
C ARG A 270 1.84 -21.87 -1.25
N ASP A 271 1.69 -22.29 -2.50
CA ASP A 271 2.75 -22.13 -3.51
C ASP A 271 2.95 -20.67 -3.92
N LYS A 272 1.85 -19.92 -4.12
CA LYS A 272 1.84 -18.49 -4.50
C LYS A 272 0.55 -17.80 -4.04
N ALA A 273 0.54 -16.47 -4.05
CA ALA A 273 -0.71 -15.70 -3.97
C ALA A 273 -1.66 -16.09 -5.12
N GLY A 274 -2.95 -16.21 -4.85
CA GLY A 274 -3.95 -16.55 -5.87
C GLY A 274 -4.00 -15.49 -6.99
N PRO A 275 -4.40 -15.84 -8.23
CA PRO A 275 -4.40 -14.93 -9.37
C PRO A 275 -5.25 -13.67 -9.14
N VAL A 276 -6.42 -13.83 -8.50
CA VAL A 276 -7.29 -12.71 -8.13
C VAL A 276 -6.63 -11.78 -7.11
N SER A 277 -5.93 -12.34 -6.11
CA SER A 277 -5.21 -11.51 -5.12
C SER A 277 -4.10 -10.72 -5.81
N ARG A 278 -3.31 -11.37 -6.69
CA ARG A 278 -2.26 -10.71 -7.49
C ARG A 278 -2.80 -9.57 -8.37
N ALA A 279 -3.95 -9.76 -9.00
CA ALA A 279 -4.59 -8.71 -9.78
C ALA A 279 -4.93 -7.50 -8.89
N LEU A 280 -5.49 -7.72 -7.70
CA LEU A 280 -5.83 -6.64 -6.77
C LEU A 280 -4.61 -5.87 -6.30
N TRP A 281 -3.48 -6.54 -6.08
CA TRP A 281 -2.22 -5.91 -5.69
C TRP A 281 -1.65 -4.96 -6.76
N VAL A 282 -1.98 -5.19 -8.03
CA VAL A 282 -1.57 -4.32 -9.14
C VAL A 282 -2.62 -3.24 -9.40
N VAL A 283 -3.89 -3.66 -9.50
CA VAL A 283 -5.01 -2.81 -9.94
C VAL A 283 -5.38 -1.78 -8.87
N PHE A 284 -5.43 -2.15 -7.60
CA PHE A 284 -5.93 -1.23 -6.57
C PHE A 284 -5.04 -0.01 -6.36
N PRO A 285 -3.69 -0.12 -6.24
CA PRO A 285 -2.83 1.05 -6.17
C PRO A 285 -2.89 1.94 -7.43
N LEU A 286 -3.13 1.33 -8.61
CA LEU A 286 -3.35 2.09 -9.84
C LEU A 286 -4.67 2.87 -9.78
N LEU A 287 -5.76 2.25 -9.33
CA LEU A 287 -7.05 2.92 -9.14
C LEU A 287 -6.95 4.06 -8.12
N ALA A 288 -6.25 3.83 -7.00
CA ALA A 288 -5.94 4.86 -6.01
C ALA A 288 -5.20 6.04 -6.65
N PHE A 289 -4.17 5.77 -7.45
CA PHE A 289 -3.42 6.80 -8.16
C PHE A 289 -4.30 7.59 -9.13
N ILE A 290 -5.11 6.92 -9.95
CA ILE A 290 -6.07 7.56 -10.86
C ILE A 290 -7.04 8.45 -10.07
N ALA A 291 -7.57 7.97 -8.95
CA ALA A 291 -8.49 8.74 -8.12
C ALA A 291 -7.83 9.99 -7.51
N LEU A 292 -6.56 9.92 -7.11
CA LEU A 292 -5.80 11.09 -6.66
C LEU A 292 -5.57 12.10 -7.79
N VAL A 293 -5.29 11.64 -9.02
CA VAL A 293 -5.16 12.51 -10.20
C VAL A 293 -6.50 13.18 -10.51
N LEU A 294 -7.61 12.43 -10.49
CA LEU A 294 -8.95 13.00 -10.68
C LEU A 294 -9.28 14.02 -9.60
N THR A 295 -8.96 13.73 -8.35
CA THR A 295 -9.14 14.66 -7.23
C THR A 295 -8.32 15.94 -7.43
N PHE A 296 -7.09 15.82 -7.94
CA PHE A 296 -6.26 16.98 -8.28
C PHE A 296 -6.92 17.85 -9.34
N ILE A 297 -7.41 17.22 -10.42
CA ILE A 297 -8.12 17.92 -11.49
C ILE A 297 -9.36 18.63 -10.90
N MET A 298 -10.16 17.93 -10.09
CA MET A 298 -11.34 18.50 -9.43
C MET A 298 -11.01 19.73 -8.59
N VAL A 299 -9.93 19.69 -7.80
CA VAL A 299 -9.54 20.81 -6.92
C VAL A 299 -9.04 22.02 -7.71
N VAL A 300 -8.37 21.81 -8.84
CA VAL A 300 -7.83 22.91 -9.67
C VAL A 300 -8.87 23.46 -10.65
N THR A 301 -9.93 22.71 -10.94
CA THR A 301 -10.98 23.14 -11.88
C THR A 301 -11.83 24.26 -11.27
N PRO A 302 -11.87 25.46 -11.86
CA PRO A 302 -12.67 26.56 -11.34
C PRO A 302 -14.17 26.27 -11.52
N MET A 303 -14.96 26.55 -10.47
CA MET A 303 -16.41 26.49 -10.53
C MET A 303 -16.96 27.89 -10.81
N THR A 304 -17.61 28.09 -11.95
CA THR A 304 -18.34 29.32 -12.24
C THR A 304 -19.71 29.23 -11.59
N LYS A 305 -19.94 30.01 -10.52
CA LYS A 305 -21.28 30.17 -9.96
C LYS A 305 -22.12 30.96 -10.96
N PRO A 306 -23.30 30.48 -11.39
CA PRO A 306 -24.17 31.29 -12.25
C PRO A 306 -24.50 32.59 -11.50
N ALA A 307 -24.35 33.72 -12.19
CA ALA A 307 -24.72 35.02 -11.66
C ALA A 307 -26.23 34.99 -11.40
N GLY A 308 -26.60 34.91 -10.12
CA GLY A 308 -27.96 35.16 -9.65
C GLY A 308 -28.22 36.65 -9.57
#